data_AF-A0A955ET91-F1
#
_entry.id   AF-A0A955ET91-F1
#
_cell.length_a   1.000
_cell.length_b   1.000
_cell.length_c   1.000
_cell.angle_alpha   90.00
_cell.angle_beta   90.00
_cell.angle_gamma   90.00
#
_symmetry.space_group_name_H-M   'P 1'
#
loop_
_entity.id
_entity.type
_entity.pdbx_description
1 polymer ?
#
loop_
_entity_poly.entity_id
_entity_poly.type
_entity_poly.pdbx_seq_one_letter_code
_entity_poly.pdbx_strand_id
1 'polypeptide(L)'
;MRRMTGLGLLLAAMLAATSTARGDPTEATPNGARIRLEPIRTTWCVGDNVSVRYVVENVGDEPFEVTATPPGFDDWWILQVFDASGHQVVFPRSGNMAISWPHVTQAVTVARPFVRVVSLGRYGVLDRPGRYRVRLFHSLRWKGPGGKDYSGLPRELPPDEDPRWTETSIELLEPTPERVEAVLHVLEGHLDKSARHGSGDGVVPDPKLFRHAAFLEPLLARLRKDPRPRRPPEIWVEGVASIPTTEATSALLELLATSPAAHLKWTQVIPRELCAAAVALRAPPLEARGMSVGPGAGPPSLGLQLPHDLRPHAWSDELAPRARAWAREQLTLRGGSMDRYALRLLAAVGQSEDVAVIEALLGRSLDEARRDAAWPAAPDARDRVHDLIRVFSRVQQCGAAPSPDPRSAVEIVAALVWMFDRPEEAVARYGDRIVAWLGHENPIVRALALAALPRPVPEMAKAGLEAALDDGSPAVRYAALRALEHESDERFRPGVLRAFGRSDDHGDIWAAKVAAKAVGVDRVDLLLVDAARLAEPTAYPVRWQRLAEAAKYRGAWPQGAPSAEERERLAAVWTAFLERNRDALRQRGPFTATAEELAALAPR
;
A
#
# COMPACT_ATOMS: atom_id res chain seq x y z
N MET A 1 22.47 4.82 61.72
CA MET A 1 22.05 6.16 62.17
C MET A 1 22.81 7.19 61.35
N ARG A 2 22.08 8.10 60.68
CA ARG A 2 22.51 9.29 59.91
C ARG A 2 23.03 9.14 58.45
N ARG A 3 22.18 9.67 57.56
CA ARG A 3 22.42 10.39 56.29
C ARG A 3 22.75 9.58 55.03
N MET A 4 21.71 9.29 54.24
CA MET A 4 21.69 9.44 52.77
C MET A 4 20.24 9.29 52.25
N THR A 5 19.43 10.33 52.42
CA THR A 5 18.03 10.42 51.91
C THR A 5 17.81 11.76 51.20
N GLY A 6 18.68 12.09 50.23
CA GLY A 6 18.67 13.41 49.58
C GLY A 6 18.72 13.45 48.05
N LEU A 7 19.05 12.35 47.37
CA LEU A 7 19.24 12.38 45.90
C LEU A 7 18.25 11.50 45.11
N GLY A 8 17.61 10.53 45.76
CA GLY A 8 16.66 9.60 45.12
C GLY A 8 15.28 10.20 44.81
N LEU A 9 14.86 11.25 45.52
CA LEU A 9 13.57 11.91 45.27
C LEU A 9 13.62 12.97 44.17
N LEU A 10 14.80 13.53 43.86
CA LEU A 10 14.97 14.52 42.80
C LEU A 10 15.06 13.87 41.41
N LEU A 11 15.60 12.65 41.31
CA LEU A 11 15.64 11.90 40.04
C LEU A 11 14.28 11.28 39.67
N ALA A 12 13.47 10.87 40.65
CA ALA A 12 12.10 10.43 40.41
C ALA A 12 11.18 11.59 39.97
N ALA A 13 11.43 12.82 40.46
CA ALA A 13 10.73 14.02 40.01
C ALA A 13 11.14 14.48 38.60
N MET A 14 12.40 14.29 38.19
CA MET A 14 12.84 14.60 36.82
C MET A 14 12.45 13.53 35.78
N LEU A 15 12.34 12.25 36.16
CA LEU A 15 11.86 11.19 35.27
C LEU A 15 10.34 11.18 35.08
N ALA A 16 9.59 11.87 35.94
CA ALA A 16 8.17 12.19 35.71
C ALA A 16 7.98 13.43 34.80
N ALA A 17 9.03 14.24 34.58
CA ALA A 17 8.93 15.51 33.84
C ALA A 17 9.26 15.43 32.33
N THR A 18 9.71 14.27 31.82
CA THR A 18 9.96 14.04 30.38
C THR A 18 9.13 12.91 29.78
N SER A 19 8.32 12.22 30.59
CA SER A 19 7.08 11.62 30.10
C SER A 19 6.16 12.79 29.78
N THR A 20 6.07 13.21 28.51
CA THR A 20 4.98 14.08 28.06
C THR A 20 3.70 13.50 28.64
N ALA A 21 3.07 14.23 29.55
CA ALA A 21 1.81 13.83 30.15
C ALA A 21 0.86 13.53 29.00
N ARG A 22 0.59 12.25 28.74
CA ARG A 22 -0.60 11.88 27.97
C ARG A 22 -1.72 12.53 28.75
N GLY A 23 -2.35 13.53 28.15
CA GLY A 23 -3.51 14.17 28.74
C GLY A 23 -4.49 13.11 29.17
N ASP A 24 -5.23 13.38 30.24
CA ASP A 24 -6.37 12.55 30.61
C ASP A 24 -7.21 12.33 29.32
N PRO A 25 -7.44 11.09 28.87
CA PRO A 25 -8.19 10.82 27.64
C PRO A 25 -9.61 11.43 27.65
N THR A 26 -10.07 11.92 28.80
CA THR A 26 -11.31 12.70 28.94
C THR A 26 -11.24 14.10 28.33
N GLU A 27 -10.07 14.73 28.23
CA GLU A 27 -9.89 16.01 27.52
C GLU A 27 -9.64 15.76 26.03
N ALA A 28 -10.67 15.31 25.32
CA ALA A 28 -10.59 14.94 23.90
C ALA A 28 -10.31 16.13 22.95
N THR A 29 -10.46 17.38 23.43
CA THR A 29 -10.28 18.62 22.68
C THR A 29 -9.72 19.74 23.57
N PRO A 30 -8.96 20.71 23.03
CA PRO A 30 -8.55 21.91 23.78
C PRO A 30 -9.75 22.69 24.35
N ASN A 31 -9.57 23.34 25.50
CA ASN A 31 -10.57 24.24 26.07
C ASN A 31 -10.93 25.35 25.06
N GLY A 32 -12.23 25.64 24.94
CA GLY A 32 -12.73 26.63 23.98
C GLY A 32 -12.79 26.13 22.53
N ALA A 33 -12.43 24.89 22.21
CA ALA A 33 -12.67 24.33 20.88
C ALA A 33 -14.16 24.01 20.69
N ARG A 34 -14.76 24.51 19.60
CA ARG A 34 -16.11 24.15 19.15
C ARG A 34 -16.04 23.55 17.75
N ILE A 35 -16.57 22.35 17.60
CA ILE A 35 -16.60 21.62 16.32
C ILE A 35 -18.02 21.64 15.78
N ARG A 36 -18.18 22.02 14.51
CA ARG A 36 -19.48 21.99 13.82
C ARG A 36 -19.36 21.51 12.38
N LEU A 37 -20.43 20.90 11.89
CA LEU A 37 -20.58 20.47 10.51
C LEU A 37 -21.58 21.36 9.79
N GLU A 38 -21.12 22.08 8.77
CA GLU A 38 -22.00 22.92 7.95
C GLU A 38 -22.27 22.26 6.60
N PRO A 39 -23.52 22.15 6.16
CA PRO A 39 -23.82 21.71 4.80
C PRO A 39 -23.46 22.86 3.86
N ILE A 40 -22.68 22.58 2.80
CA ILE A 40 -22.36 23.64 1.83
C ILE A 40 -23.58 23.97 0.97
N ARG A 41 -24.38 22.94 0.69
CA ARG A 41 -25.76 23.05 0.21
C ARG A 41 -26.61 22.15 1.09
N THR A 42 -27.82 22.57 1.39
CA THR A 42 -28.80 21.73 2.10
C THR A 42 -29.40 20.67 1.17
N THR A 43 -29.37 20.92 -0.13
CA THR A 43 -30.02 20.08 -1.15
C THR A 43 -29.03 19.77 -2.27
N TRP A 44 -28.96 18.50 -2.67
CA TRP A 44 -28.05 17.97 -3.68
C TRP A 44 -28.79 17.07 -4.65
N CYS A 45 -28.17 16.79 -5.79
CA CYS A 45 -28.65 15.79 -6.73
C CYS A 45 -28.08 14.41 -6.35
N VAL A 46 -28.84 13.32 -6.48
CA VAL A 46 -28.28 11.97 -6.33
C VAL A 46 -27.16 11.78 -7.35
N GLY A 47 -26.00 11.27 -6.89
CA GLY A 47 -24.80 11.13 -7.71
C GLY A 47 -23.94 12.40 -7.84
N ASP A 48 -24.28 13.50 -7.18
CA ASP A 48 -23.43 14.71 -7.09
C ASP A 48 -22.27 14.52 -6.08
N ASN A 49 -21.26 15.39 -6.14
CA ASN A 49 -20.20 15.48 -5.13
C ASN A 49 -20.73 16.14 -3.84
N VAL A 50 -21.49 15.39 -3.05
CA VAL A 50 -22.02 15.84 -1.76
C VAL A 50 -20.88 16.22 -0.82
N SER A 51 -20.83 17.48 -0.39
CA SER A 51 -19.75 18.01 0.43
C SER A 51 -20.25 18.84 1.62
N VAL A 52 -19.55 18.73 2.74
CA VAL A 52 -19.80 19.45 4.00
C VAL A 52 -18.55 20.18 4.46
N ARG A 53 -18.69 21.27 5.24
CA ARG A 53 -17.56 21.92 5.92
C ARG A 53 -17.46 21.41 7.34
N TYR A 54 -16.34 20.79 7.66
CA TYR A 54 -15.92 20.55 9.02
C TYR A 54 -15.22 21.80 9.55
N VAL A 55 -15.84 22.47 10.52
CA VAL A 55 -15.40 23.75 11.05
C VAL A 55 -14.99 23.57 12.51
N VAL A 56 -13.76 23.97 12.82
CA VAL A 56 -13.26 24.06 14.19
C VAL A 56 -13.02 25.51 14.53
N GLU A 57 -13.73 25.97 15.54
CA GLU A 57 -13.70 27.34 16.01
C GLU A 57 -13.07 27.40 17.39
N ASN A 58 -12.42 28.52 17.68
CA ASN A 58 -12.02 28.85 19.02
C ASN A 58 -13.04 29.83 19.61
N VAL A 59 -13.82 29.36 20.57
CA VAL A 59 -14.76 30.16 21.39
C VAL A 59 -14.16 30.57 22.74
N GLY A 60 -12.92 30.13 23.03
CA GLY A 60 -12.13 30.57 24.18
C GLY A 60 -11.24 31.77 23.84
N ASP A 61 -10.36 32.11 24.78
CA ASP A 61 -9.39 33.19 24.71
C ASP A 61 -7.98 32.72 24.29
N GLU A 62 -7.63 31.47 24.56
CA GLU A 62 -6.33 30.89 24.21
C GLU A 62 -6.34 30.21 22.83
N PRO A 63 -5.39 30.52 21.92
CA PRO A 63 -5.25 29.82 20.65
C PRO A 63 -4.78 28.37 20.83
N PHE A 64 -5.15 27.49 19.91
CA PHE A 64 -4.67 26.11 19.85
C PHE A 64 -4.29 25.71 18.43
N GLU A 65 -3.54 24.63 18.26
CA GLU A 65 -3.15 24.13 16.94
C GLU A 65 -3.89 22.84 16.58
N VAL A 66 -4.28 22.74 15.31
CA VAL A 66 -4.80 21.52 14.71
C VAL A 66 -3.86 21.05 13.61
N THR A 67 -3.64 19.75 13.53
CA THR A 67 -2.83 19.12 12.48
C THR A 67 -3.68 18.06 11.79
N ALA A 68 -3.98 18.26 10.51
CA ALA A 68 -4.76 17.33 9.71
C ALA A 68 -4.02 16.94 8.43
N THR A 69 -4.14 15.70 7.97
CA THR A 69 -3.81 15.40 6.57
C THR A 69 -4.95 15.88 5.63
N PRO A 70 -4.69 15.99 4.33
CA PRO A 70 -5.75 16.23 3.35
C PRO A 70 -6.83 15.12 3.39
N PRO A 71 -8.13 15.44 3.19
CA PRO A 71 -9.20 14.45 3.15
C PRO A 71 -8.95 13.32 2.14
N GLY A 72 -9.20 12.07 2.57
CA GLY A 72 -9.01 10.86 1.75
C GLY A 72 -7.68 10.11 1.96
N PHE A 73 -6.78 10.66 2.79
CA PHE A 73 -5.48 10.06 3.11
C PHE A 73 -5.26 9.81 4.61
N ASP A 74 -6.22 10.17 5.48
CA ASP A 74 -6.15 9.92 6.91
C ASP A 74 -7.07 8.78 7.33
N ASP A 75 -6.56 7.88 8.15
CA ASP A 75 -7.34 6.89 8.92
C ASP A 75 -8.17 7.54 10.04
N TRP A 76 -8.23 8.88 10.10
CA TRP A 76 -8.74 9.63 11.24
C TRP A 76 -10.10 10.29 11.00
N TRP A 77 -10.60 10.27 9.76
CA TRP A 77 -11.98 10.65 9.47
C TRP A 77 -12.89 9.46 9.71
N ILE A 78 -13.84 9.61 10.63
CA ILE A 78 -14.90 8.62 10.83
C ILE A 78 -16.20 9.28 10.38
N LEU A 79 -16.77 8.75 9.29
CA LEU A 79 -18.02 9.22 8.73
C LEU A 79 -19.12 8.18 8.97
N GLN A 80 -20.26 8.66 9.46
CA GLN A 80 -21.51 7.91 9.54
C GLN A 80 -22.58 8.70 8.80
N VAL A 81 -23.25 8.07 7.84
CA VAL A 81 -24.40 8.69 7.15
C VAL A 81 -25.60 7.80 7.35
N PHE A 82 -26.69 8.39 7.83
CA PHE A 82 -27.95 7.71 8.11
C PHE A 82 -29.02 8.23 7.17
N ASP A 83 -29.83 7.34 6.62
CA ASP A 83 -31.02 7.71 5.85
C ASP A 83 -32.18 8.15 6.75
N ALA A 84 -33.32 8.48 6.15
CA ALA A 84 -34.52 8.92 6.88
C ALA A 84 -35.12 7.85 7.82
N SER A 85 -34.80 6.57 7.62
CA SER A 85 -35.20 5.47 8.50
C SER A 85 -34.24 5.26 9.68
N GLY A 86 -33.11 5.98 9.68
CA GLY A 86 -32.03 5.79 10.65
C GLY A 86 -31.07 4.68 10.28
N HIS A 87 -31.19 4.07 9.09
CA HIS A 87 -30.26 3.06 8.62
C HIS A 87 -28.94 3.70 8.16
N GLN A 88 -27.82 3.17 8.63
CA GLN A 88 -26.49 3.66 8.26
C GLN A 88 -26.12 3.17 6.85
N VAL A 89 -26.04 4.09 5.89
CA VAL A 89 -25.74 3.81 4.48
C VAL A 89 -24.26 3.95 4.12
N VAL A 90 -23.45 4.58 4.99
CA VAL A 90 -22.00 4.71 4.82
C VAL A 90 -21.27 4.19 6.06
N PHE A 91 -20.40 3.19 5.86
CA PHE A 91 -19.65 2.53 6.93
C PHE A 91 -18.31 3.25 7.24
N PRO A 92 -17.84 3.18 8.50
CA PRO A 92 -16.83 4.08 9.06
C PRO A 92 -15.37 3.81 8.66
N ARG A 93 -15.08 3.00 7.63
CA ARG A 93 -13.69 2.66 7.29
C ARG A 93 -13.37 2.95 5.84
N SER A 94 -12.69 4.08 5.62
CA SER A 94 -11.79 4.20 4.47
C SER A 94 -10.67 3.17 4.68
N GLY A 95 -10.67 2.07 3.93
CA GLY A 95 -9.56 1.11 3.90
C GLY A 95 -8.28 1.65 3.24
N ASN A 96 -8.08 2.97 3.24
CA ASN A 96 -6.98 3.60 2.53
C ASN A 96 -5.75 3.62 3.42
N MET A 97 -4.72 2.88 3.02
CA MET A 97 -3.36 3.04 3.55
C MET A 97 -3.00 4.53 3.64
N ALA A 98 -2.68 4.98 4.86
CA ALA A 98 -2.08 6.27 5.13
C ALA A 98 -0.73 6.39 4.40
N ILE A 99 -0.75 6.90 3.18
CA ILE A 99 0.46 7.44 2.55
C ILE A 99 0.76 8.75 3.29
N SER A 100 1.98 8.90 3.80
CA SER A 100 2.40 10.08 4.58
C SER A 100 2.41 11.34 3.70
N TRP A 101 1.25 11.98 3.57
CA TRP A 101 1.14 13.30 2.97
C TRP A 101 1.55 14.38 3.99
N PRO A 102 2.10 15.52 3.53
CA PRO A 102 2.43 16.63 4.41
C PRO A 102 1.17 17.03 5.20
N HIS A 103 1.30 16.97 6.52
CA HIS A 103 0.26 17.44 7.42
C HIS A 103 0.13 18.95 7.30
N VAL A 104 -1.10 19.46 7.29
CA VAL A 104 -1.34 20.90 7.42
C VAL A 104 -1.57 21.19 8.89
N THR A 105 -0.63 21.92 9.49
CA THR A 105 -0.79 22.49 10.83
C THR A 105 -1.31 23.92 10.71
N GLN A 106 -2.36 24.24 11.47
CA GLN A 106 -2.94 25.57 11.51
C GLN A 106 -3.26 25.96 12.95
N ALA A 107 -2.84 27.16 13.35
CA ALA A 107 -3.33 27.80 14.57
C ALA A 107 -4.78 28.24 14.39
N VAL A 108 -5.63 27.86 15.34
CA VAL A 108 -7.04 28.21 15.42
C VAL A 108 -7.21 29.31 16.45
N THR A 109 -7.68 30.47 15.98
CA THR A 109 -7.95 31.65 16.80
C THR A 109 -9.41 32.06 16.63
N VAL A 110 -9.91 32.95 17.49
CA VAL A 110 -11.28 33.49 17.37
C VAL A 110 -11.52 34.10 15.97
N ALA A 111 -10.52 34.76 15.40
CA ALA A 111 -10.61 35.39 14.08
C ALA A 111 -10.31 34.43 12.91
N ARG A 112 -9.80 33.23 13.20
CA ARG A 112 -9.30 32.29 12.18
C ARG A 112 -9.71 30.86 12.53
N PRO A 113 -10.94 30.45 12.20
CA PRO A 113 -11.35 29.06 12.34
C PRO A 113 -10.55 28.17 11.38
N PHE A 114 -10.45 26.89 11.73
CA PHE A 114 -10.00 25.85 10.82
C PHE A 114 -11.20 25.30 10.05
N VAL A 115 -11.14 25.36 8.73
CA VAL A 115 -12.22 24.88 7.85
C VAL A 115 -11.66 23.84 6.89
N ARG A 116 -12.38 22.73 6.77
CA ARG A 116 -12.10 21.68 5.78
C ARG A 116 -13.37 21.24 5.07
N VAL A 117 -13.32 21.18 3.75
CA VAL A 117 -14.38 20.59 2.94
C VAL A 117 -14.16 19.08 2.89
N VAL A 118 -15.20 18.33 3.24
CA VAL A 118 -15.21 16.86 3.22
C VAL A 118 -16.24 16.40 2.19
N SER A 119 -15.78 15.70 1.17
CA SER A 119 -16.64 15.08 0.15
C SER A 119 -17.11 13.71 0.61
N LEU A 120 -18.41 13.57 0.87
CA LEU A 120 -19.00 12.35 1.43
C LEU A 120 -18.88 11.15 0.48
N GLY A 121 -18.94 11.40 -0.83
CA GLY A 121 -18.80 10.37 -1.87
C GLY A 121 -17.46 9.63 -1.88
N ARG A 122 -16.45 10.11 -1.13
CA ARG A 122 -15.16 9.41 -0.93
C ARG A 122 -15.23 8.29 0.10
N TYR A 123 -16.24 8.33 0.98
CA TYR A 123 -16.39 7.41 2.10
C TYR A 123 -17.52 6.41 1.89
N GLY A 124 -18.48 6.72 1.01
CA GLY A 124 -19.54 5.78 0.65
C GLY A 124 -20.46 6.31 -0.46
N VAL A 125 -21.51 5.54 -0.73
CA VAL A 125 -22.43 5.78 -1.85
C VAL A 125 -23.73 6.36 -1.31
N LEU A 126 -24.19 7.46 -1.90
CA LEU A 126 -25.51 8.03 -1.64
C LEU A 126 -26.30 8.02 -2.95
N ASP A 127 -26.96 6.90 -3.21
CA ASP A 127 -27.58 6.54 -4.50
C ASP A 127 -29.12 6.67 -4.51
N ARG A 128 -29.72 7.12 -3.40
CA ARG A 128 -31.18 7.28 -3.29
C ARG A 128 -31.57 8.71 -2.94
N PRO A 129 -32.71 9.19 -3.46
CA PRO A 129 -33.26 10.46 -3.01
C PRO A 129 -33.78 10.33 -1.57
N GLY A 130 -33.77 11.44 -0.83
CA GLY A 130 -34.28 11.51 0.53
C GLY A 130 -33.41 12.37 1.45
N ARG A 131 -33.83 12.46 2.71
CA ARG A 131 -33.11 13.18 3.75
C ARG A 131 -32.10 12.28 4.42
N TYR A 132 -30.89 12.80 4.62
CA TYR A 132 -29.79 12.10 5.29
C TYR A 132 -29.28 12.91 6.48
N ARG A 133 -28.97 12.20 7.56
CA ARG A 133 -28.22 12.73 8.70
C ARG A 133 -26.76 12.33 8.55
N VAL A 134 -25.88 13.31 8.49
CA VAL A 134 -24.44 13.13 8.30
C VAL A 134 -23.77 13.41 9.63
N ARG A 135 -23.02 12.46 10.14
CA ARG A 135 -22.27 12.58 11.39
C ARG A 135 -20.80 12.29 11.12
N LEU A 136 -19.93 13.14 11.63
CA LEU A 136 -18.52 13.11 11.30
C LEU A 136 -17.67 13.33 12.56
N PHE A 137 -16.57 12.59 12.65
CA PHE A 137 -15.54 12.73 13.67
C PHE A 137 -14.16 12.85 13.03
N HIS A 138 -13.28 13.64 13.64
CA HIS A 138 -11.86 13.67 13.31
C HIS A 138 -10.97 13.85 14.54
N SER A 139 -9.88 13.08 14.64
CA SER A 139 -8.97 13.11 15.81
C SER A 139 -8.07 14.37 15.86
N LEU A 140 -7.84 15.02 14.72
CA LEU A 140 -7.19 16.33 14.51
C LEU A 140 -5.79 16.58 15.13
N ARG A 141 -5.12 15.57 15.71
CA ARG A 141 -3.80 15.69 16.35
C ARG A 141 -3.60 17.01 17.11
N TRP A 142 -4.56 17.34 17.97
CA TRP A 142 -4.59 18.64 18.65
C TRP A 142 -3.33 18.85 19.47
N LYS A 143 -2.80 20.07 19.42
CA LYS A 143 -1.77 20.54 20.35
C LYS A 143 -2.30 21.72 21.13
N GLY A 144 -2.39 21.55 22.45
CA GLY A 144 -2.78 22.62 23.35
C GLY A 144 -1.63 23.58 23.68
N PRO A 145 -1.92 24.65 24.44
CA PRO A 145 -0.89 25.53 25.01
C PRO A 145 0.19 24.72 25.72
N GLY A 146 1.46 25.08 25.48
CA GLY A 146 2.62 24.36 26.05
C GLY A 146 2.95 23.01 25.40
N GLY A 147 2.34 22.66 24.26
CA GLY A 147 2.70 21.47 23.48
C GLY A 147 2.07 20.16 23.98
N LYS A 148 1.04 20.23 24.83
CA LYS A 148 0.26 19.05 25.26
C LYS A 148 -0.40 18.39 24.06
N ASP A 149 -0.10 17.11 23.85
CA ASP A 149 -0.54 16.33 22.70
C ASP A 149 -1.82 15.55 23.03
N TYR A 150 -2.88 15.77 22.26
CA TYR A 150 -4.16 15.06 22.36
C TYR A 150 -4.36 14.03 21.23
N SER A 151 -3.30 13.69 20.48
CA SER A 151 -3.34 12.85 19.26
C SER A 151 -3.56 11.35 19.47
N GLY A 152 -4.05 10.92 20.65
CA GLY A 152 -4.38 9.53 20.89
C GLY A 152 -5.40 9.01 19.88
N LEU A 153 -4.97 8.13 18.97
CA LEU A 153 -5.87 7.46 18.05
C LEU A 153 -6.66 6.41 18.81
N PRO A 154 -8.00 6.49 18.83
CA PRO A 154 -8.78 5.39 19.35
C PRO A 154 -8.62 4.22 18.37
N ARG A 155 -8.18 3.07 18.89
CA ARG A 155 -8.14 1.80 18.13
C ARG A 155 -9.56 1.30 17.80
N GLU A 156 -10.54 1.83 18.52
CA GLU A 156 -11.96 1.50 18.45
C GLU A 156 -12.75 2.72 17.95
N LEU A 157 -14.01 2.52 17.58
CA LEU A 157 -14.90 3.65 17.27
C LEU A 157 -15.04 4.53 18.53
N PRO A 158 -14.86 5.86 18.42
CA PRO A 158 -15.11 6.76 19.53
C PRO A 158 -16.53 6.59 20.06
N PRO A 159 -16.76 6.69 21.39
CA PRO A 159 -18.09 6.60 21.97
C PRO A 159 -19.00 7.68 21.42
N ASP A 160 -20.31 7.47 21.47
CA ASP A 160 -21.27 8.38 20.84
C ASP A 160 -21.28 9.77 21.49
N GLU A 161 -20.89 9.84 22.76
CA GLU A 161 -20.80 11.07 23.55
C GLU A 161 -19.48 11.84 23.34
N ASP A 162 -18.57 11.35 22.49
CA ASP A 162 -17.31 12.06 22.22
C ASP A 162 -17.58 13.46 21.64
N PRO A 163 -17.07 14.54 22.25
CA PRO A 163 -17.39 15.92 21.85
C PRO A 163 -16.86 16.29 20.46
N ARG A 164 -16.02 15.44 19.85
CA ARG A 164 -15.55 15.60 18.47
C ARG A 164 -16.56 15.12 17.42
N TRP A 165 -17.59 14.40 17.83
CA TRP A 165 -18.71 14.12 16.95
C TRP A 165 -19.49 15.39 16.66
N THR A 166 -19.75 15.63 15.38
CA THR A 166 -20.64 16.69 14.94
C THR A 166 -21.53 16.19 13.81
N GLU A 167 -22.70 16.79 13.65
CA GLU A 167 -23.69 16.35 12.68
C GLU A 167 -24.35 17.49 11.90
N THR A 168 -24.88 17.13 10.74
CA THR A 168 -25.71 17.99 9.91
C THR A 168 -26.75 17.18 9.14
N SER A 169 -27.65 17.85 8.43
CA SER A 169 -28.62 17.21 7.55
C SER A 169 -28.47 17.73 6.12
N ILE A 170 -28.68 16.83 5.17
CA ILE A 170 -28.76 17.14 3.74
C ILE A 170 -29.95 16.42 3.12
N GLU A 171 -30.39 16.89 1.97
CA GLU A 171 -31.43 16.26 1.15
C GLU A 171 -30.88 15.94 -0.23
N LEU A 172 -31.10 14.72 -0.70
CA LEU A 172 -30.78 14.29 -2.06
C LEU A 172 -32.07 14.23 -2.88
N LEU A 173 -32.03 14.86 -4.04
CA LEU A 173 -33.13 14.89 -4.99
C LEU A 173 -32.86 13.97 -6.17
N GLU A 174 -33.94 13.46 -6.75
CA GLU A 174 -33.90 12.67 -7.97
C GLU A 174 -33.13 13.41 -9.09
N PRO A 175 -32.23 12.72 -9.83
CA PRO A 175 -31.37 13.34 -10.82
C PRO A 175 -32.08 13.50 -12.17
N THR A 176 -32.90 14.55 -12.28
CA THR A 176 -33.50 14.94 -13.57
C THR A 176 -32.44 15.51 -14.52
N PRO A 177 -32.65 15.47 -15.85
CA PRO A 177 -31.72 16.03 -16.82
C PRO A 177 -31.32 17.48 -16.52
N GLU A 178 -32.27 18.31 -16.09
CA GLU A 178 -32.03 19.72 -15.76
C GLU A 178 -31.12 19.89 -14.54
N ARG A 179 -31.29 19.03 -13.52
CA ARG A 179 -30.46 19.06 -12.31
C ARG A 179 -29.05 18.56 -12.59
N VAL A 180 -28.92 17.50 -13.38
CA VAL A 180 -27.61 16.99 -13.82
C VAL A 180 -26.86 18.06 -14.60
N GLU A 181 -27.51 18.71 -15.56
CA GLU A 181 -26.90 19.81 -16.31
C GLU A 181 -26.53 21.00 -15.41
N ALA A 182 -27.35 21.34 -14.41
CA ALA A 182 -27.00 22.39 -13.46
C ALA A 182 -25.74 22.05 -12.64
N VAL A 183 -25.57 20.78 -12.21
CA VAL A 183 -24.35 20.34 -11.52
C VAL A 183 -23.13 20.43 -12.42
N LEU A 184 -23.24 19.96 -13.67
CA LEU A 184 -22.15 20.00 -14.64
C LEU A 184 -21.79 21.43 -15.05
N HIS A 185 -22.77 22.34 -15.14
CA HIS A 185 -22.53 23.75 -15.41
C HIS A 185 -21.75 24.45 -14.28
N VAL A 186 -22.07 24.13 -13.02
CA VAL A 186 -21.28 24.62 -11.87
C VAL A 186 -19.84 24.14 -11.97
N LEU A 187 -19.62 22.87 -12.32
CA LEU A 187 -18.29 22.32 -12.50
C LEU A 187 -17.53 23.03 -13.63
N GLU A 188 -18.14 23.24 -14.79
CA GLU A 188 -17.53 23.98 -15.92
C GLU A 188 -17.02 25.35 -15.48
N GLY A 189 -17.83 26.11 -14.73
CA GLY A 189 -17.44 27.42 -14.19
C GLY A 189 -16.28 27.38 -13.19
N HIS A 190 -15.96 26.21 -12.63
CA HIS A 190 -14.77 26.00 -11.80
C HIS A 190 -13.54 25.58 -12.60
N LEU A 191 -13.71 24.92 -13.75
CA LEU A 191 -12.59 24.49 -14.59
C LEU A 191 -11.84 25.66 -15.23
N ASP A 192 -12.56 26.73 -15.57
CA ASP A 192 -11.97 27.95 -16.14
C ASP A 192 -11.12 28.74 -15.14
N LYS A 193 -11.40 28.56 -13.85
CA LYS A 193 -10.60 29.16 -12.78
C LYS A 193 -9.47 28.18 -12.53
N SER A 194 -8.22 28.61 -12.69
CA SER A 194 -7.01 27.85 -12.36
C SER A 194 -6.84 27.58 -10.86
N ALA A 195 -7.95 27.26 -10.18
CA ALA A 195 -8.09 27.03 -8.76
C ALA A 195 -7.13 25.90 -8.38
N ARG A 196 -6.01 26.30 -7.78
CA ARG A 196 -5.11 25.39 -7.10
C ARG A 196 -5.94 24.65 -6.07
N HIS A 197 -5.93 23.32 -6.13
CA HIS A 197 -6.56 22.48 -5.11
C HIS A 197 -6.12 22.99 -3.73
N GLY A 198 -7.07 23.41 -2.90
CA GLY A 198 -6.80 23.90 -1.53
C GLY A 198 -6.88 25.42 -1.31
N SER A 199 -7.26 26.24 -2.29
CA SER A 199 -7.55 27.65 -2.04
C SER A 199 -8.93 27.85 -1.38
N GLY A 200 -8.96 27.79 -0.06
CA GLY A 200 -9.96 28.49 0.78
C GLY A 200 -11.32 27.83 0.91
N ASP A 201 -12.29 28.19 0.06
CA ASP A 201 -13.68 28.25 0.55
C ASP A 201 -14.75 27.61 -0.36
N GLY A 202 -14.35 27.17 -1.57
CA GLY A 202 -15.28 26.66 -2.59
C GLY A 202 -15.38 25.14 -2.63
N VAL A 203 -16.61 24.62 -2.81
CA VAL A 203 -16.82 23.25 -3.29
C VAL A 203 -16.34 23.23 -4.73
N VAL A 204 -15.25 22.52 -4.99
CA VAL A 204 -14.93 22.13 -6.36
C VAL A 204 -15.67 20.81 -6.60
N PRO A 205 -16.67 20.77 -7.50
CA PRO A 205 -17.25 19.49 -7.89
C PRO A 205 -16.11 18.59 -8.37
N ASP A 206 -16.10 17.33 -7.92
CA ASP A 206 -15.06 16.36 -8.22
C ASP A 206 -15.72 15.28 -9.08
N PRO A 207 -15.53 15.27 -10.40
CA PRO A 207 -16.25 14.36 -11.29
C PRO A 207 -16.04 12.90 -10.96
N LYS A 208 -14.94 12.58 -10.29
CA LYS A 208 -14.66 11.27 -9.69
C LYS A 208 -15.74 10.76 -8.75
N LEU A 209 -16.62 11.63 -8.29
CA LEU A 209 -17.69 11.31 -7.36
C LEU A 209 -19.05 11.24 -8.05
N PHE A 210 -19.11 11.32 -9.39
CA PHE A 210 -20.33 11.13 -10.16
C PHE A 210 -20.68 9.65 -10.27
N ARG A 211 -21.55 9.17 -9.37
CA ARG A 211 -21.90 7.74 -9.29
C ARG A 211 -23.20 7.36 -10.00
N HIS A 212 -24.03 8.31 -10.40
CA HIS A 212 -25.35 8.01 -10.93
C HIS A 212 -25.37 7.96 -12.46
N ALA A 213 -26.08 6.99 -13.04
CA ALA A 213 -26.16 6.76 -14.49
C ALA A 213 -26.69 7.97 -15.28
N ALA A 214 -27.54 8.80 -14.67
CA ALA A 214 -28.06 10.03 -15.27
C ALA A 214 -26.96 11.03 -15.70
N PHE A 215 -25.77 10.95 -15.12
CA PHE A 215 -24.63 11.78 -15.53
C PHE A 215 -23.95 11.31 -16.81
N LEU A 216 -24.15 10.05 -17.23
CA LEU A 216 -23.37 9.43 -18.30
C LEU A 216 -23.50 10.17 -19.64
N GLU A 217 -24.72 10.28 -20.20
CA GLU A 217 -24.90 10.93 -21.50
C GLU A 217 -24.49 12.41 -21.52
N PRO A 218 -24.82 13.24 -20.50
CA PRO A 218 -24.31 14.60 -20.40
C PRO A 218 -22.78 14.72 -20.40
N LEU A 219 -22.08 13.78 -19.75
CA LEU A 219 -20.61 13.72 -19.75
C LEU A 219 -20.06 13.29 -21.13
N LEU A 220 -20.67 12.26 -21.74
CA LEU A 220 -20.29 11.83 -23.10
C LEU A 220 -20.54 12.91 -24.14
N ALA A 221 -21.62 13.69 -24.01
CA ALA A 221 -21.90 14.82 -24.88
C ALA A 221 -20.80 15.90 -24.80
N ARG A 222 -20.25 16.16 -23.61
CA ARG A 222 -19.10 17.08 -23.42
C ARG A 222 -17.83 16.56 -24.04
N LEU A 223 -17.55 15.26 -23.88
CA LEU A 223 -16.42 14.59 -24.52
C LEU A 223 -16.51 14.63 -26.06
N ARG A 224 -17.71 14.50 -26.64
CA ARG A 224 -17.93 14.57 -28.09
C ARG A 224 -17.81 16.01 -28.64
N LYS A 225 -18.14 17.04 -27.84
CA LYS A 225 -18.20 18.44 -28.28
C LYS A 225 -16.83 19.15 -28.33
N ASP A 226 -15.84 18.70 -27.58
CA ASP A 226 -14.55 19.40 -27.47
C ASP A 226 -13.39 18.67 -28.18
N PRO A 227 -13.10 19.02 -29.45
CA PRO A 227 -11.98 18.44 -30.18
C PRO A 227 -10.61 19.09 -29.93
N ARG A 228 -10.42 20.02 -28.96
CA ARG A 228 -9.12 20.75 -28.76
C ARG A 228 -8.58 20.76 -27.31
N PRO A 229 -7.24 20.85 -27.08
CA PRO A 229 -6.63 20.34 -25.84
C PRO A 229 -6.08 21.41 -24.87
N ARG A 230 -6.75 22.54 -24.65
CA ARG A 230 -6.18 23.60 -23.77
C ARG A 230 -6.30 23.34 -22.25
N ARG A 231 -7.09 22.34 -21.82
CA ARG A 231 -7.26 21.73 -20.46
C ARG A 231 -8.73 21.85 -19.97
N PRO A 232 -9.41 20.78 -19.50
CA PRO A 232 -9.11 19.35 -19.68
C PRO A 232 -10.33 18.45 -20.05
N PRO A 233 -10.23 17.61 -21.09
CA PRO A 233 -11.13 16.45 -21.30
C PRO A 233 -10.96 15.32 -20.27
N GLU A 234 -9.86 15.29 -19.52
CA GLU A 234 -9.58 14.25 -18.51
C GLU A 234 -10.66 14.20 -17.41
N ILE A 235 -11.16 15.35 -16.98
CA ILE A 235 -12.10 15.39 -15.88
C ILE A 235 -13.47 14.80 -16.25
N TRP A 236 -13.86 14.92 -17.51
CA TRP A 236 -15.07 14.30 -18.05
C TRP A 236 -14.90 12.78 -18.16
N VAL A 237 -13.72 12.33 -18.59
CA VAL A 237 -13.35 10.91 -18.58
C VAL A 237 -13.39 10.34 -17.16
N GLU A 238 -12.81 11.04 -16.18
CA GLU A 238 -12.85 10.66 -14.76
C GLU A 238 -14.29 10.61 -14.24
N GLY A 239 -15.14 11.53 -14.71
CA GLY A 239 -16.59 11.51 -14.49
C GLY A 239 -17.24 10.22 -14.98
N VAL A 240 -17.10 9.91 -16.27
CA VAL A 240 -17.65 8.69 -16.88
C VAL A 240 -17.14 7.45 -16.14
N ALA A 241 -15.85 7.41 -15.86
CA ALA A 241 -15.22 6.29 -15.18
C ALA A 241 -15.67 6.08 -13.74
N SER A 242 -16.18 7.12 -13.09
CA SER A 242 -16.71 6.99 -11.74
C SER A 242 -18.13 6.42 -11.68
N ILE A 243 -18.83 6.34 -12.82
CA ILE A 243 -20.19 5.78 -12.91
C ILE A 243 -20.09 4.25 -13.02
N PRO A 244 -20.53 3.48 -12.01
CA PRO A 244 -20.37 2.04 -11.95
C PRO A 244 -21.45 1.31 -12.79
N THR A 245 -21.51 1.59 -14.09
CA THR A 245 -22.47 0.98 -15.03
C THR A 245 -21.76 0.31 -16.21
N THR A 246 -22.41 -0.69 -16.81
CA THR A 246 -21.88 -1.37 -17.99
C THR A 246 -21.78 -0.43 -19.19
N GLU A 247 -22.73 0.50 -19.31
CA GLU A 247 -22.79 1.53 -20.35
C GLU A 247 -21.59 2.48 -20.25
N ALA A 248 -21.24 2.93 -19.03
CA ALA A 248 -20.07 3.77 -18.80
C ALA A 248 -18.77 3.05 -19.19
N THR A 249 -18.60 1.80 -18.79
CA THR A 249 -17.44 0.97 -19.16
C THR A 249 -17.37 0.74 -20.68
N SER A 250 -18.51 0.49 -21.34
CA SER A 250 -18.59 0.36 -22.79
C SER A 250 -18.17 1.64 -23.51
N ALA A 251 -18.62 2.80 -23.01
CA ALA A 251 -18.27 4.10 -23.55
C ALA A 251 -16.77 4.40 -23.38
N LEU A 252 -16.18 4.05 -22.23
CA LEU A 252 -14.72 4.14 -22.02
C LEU A 252 -13.93 3.27 -23.00
N LEU A 253 -14.38 2.04 -23.27
CA LEU A 253 -13.76 1.16 -24.27
C LEU A 253 -13.89 1.73 -25.69
N GLU A 254 -15.01 2.40 -26.01
CA GLU A 254 -15.20 3.07 -27.31
C GLU A 254 -14.28 4.29 -27.45
N LEU A 255 -14.15 5.08 -26.39
CA LEU A 255 -13.20 6.20 -26.34
C LEU A 255 -11.77 5.71 -26.55
N LEU A 256 -11.37 4.59 -25.95
CA LEU A 256 -10.06 3.99 -26.17
C LEU A 256 -9.84 3.53 -27.62
N ALA A 257 -10.84 2.93 -28.25
CA ALA A 257 -10.74 2.41 -29.61
C ALA A 257 -10.67 3.54 -30.66
N THR A 258 -11.24 4.71 -30.36
CA THR A 258 -11.34 5.83 -31.30
C THR A 258 -10.32 6.94 -31.04
N SER A 259 -9.63 6.93 -29.90
CA SER A 259 -8.67 7.97 -29.54
C SER A 259 -7.30 7.76 -30.21
N PRO A 260 -6.79 8.73 -30.99
CA PRO A 260 -5.43 8.67 -31.51
C PRO A 260 -4.40 8.54 -30.38
N ALA A 261 -3.35 7.74 -30.59
CA ALA A 261 -2.25 7.54 -29.66
C ALA A 261 -1.56 8.84 -29.17
N ALA A 262 -1.80 9.97 -29.86
CA ALA A 262 -1.31 11.30 -29.48
C ALA A 262 -1.92 11.87 -28.17
N HIS A 263 -3.03 11.32 -27.65
CA HIS A 263 -3.63 11.75 -26.39
C HIS A 263 -3.07 10.98 -25.18
N LEU A 264 -1.74 10.99 -25.04
CA LEU A 264 -0.92 10.27 -24.04
C LEU A 264 -1.37 10.38 -22.56
N LYS A 265 -2.26 11.31 -22.22
CA LYS A 265 -2.82 11.46 -20.87
C LYS A 265 -4.15 10.74 -20.66
N TRP A 266 -5.02 10.67 -21.68
CA TRP A 266 -6.26 9.88 -21.64
C TRP A 266 -5.97 8.40 -21.46
N THR A 267 -4.89 7.97 -22.11
CA THR A 267 -4.40 6.60 -22.08
C THR A 267 -4.00 6.16 -20.68
N GLN A 268 -3.73 7.05 -19.71
CA GLN A 268 -3.47 6.60 -18.34
C GLN A 268 -4.74 6.49 -17.49
N VAL A 269 -5.69 7.43 -17.64
CA VAL A 269 -6.92 7.47 -16.83
C VAL A 269 -7.86 6.34 -17.22
N ILE A 270 -8.22 6.23 -18.50
CA ILE A 270 -9.25 5.25 -18.92
C ILE A 270 -8.84 3.82 -18.55
N PRO A 271 -7.62 3.36 -18.86
CA PRO A 271 -7.21 2.00 -18.56
C PRO A 271 -7.02 1.75 -17.07
N ARG A 272 -6.65 2.76 -16.28
CA ARG A 272 -6.65 2.64 -14.81
C ARG A 272 -8.03 2.28 -14.29
N GLU A 273 -9.04 3.00 -14.75
CA GLU A 273 -10.42 2.83 -14.27
C GLU A 273 -11.07 1.56 -14.85
N LEU A 274 -10.81 1.24 -16.13
CA LEU A 274 -11.22 -0.04 -16.71
C LEU A 274 -10.58 -1.24 -16.01
N CYS A 275 -9.29 -1.13 -15.63
CA CYS A 275 -8.65 -2.16 -14.80
C CYS A 275 -9.35 -2.26 -13.45
N ALA A 276 -9.66 -1.13 -12.80
CA ALA A 276 -10.37 -1.14 -11.53
C ALA A 276 -11.73 -1.84 -11.64
N ALA A 277 -12.51 -1.57 -12.69
CA ALA A 277 -13.79 -2.21 -12.95
C ALA A 277 -13.66 -3.72 -13.27
N ALA A 278 -12.71 -4.10 -14.12
CA ALA A 278 -12.54 -5.50 -14.55
C ALA A 278 -11.89 -6.39 -13.47
N VAL A 279 -10.83 -5.91 -12.80
CA VAL A 279 -10.08 -6.65 -11.76
C VAL A 279 -10.96 -6.89 -10.54
N ALA A 280 -11.75 -5.90 -10.16
CA ALA A 280 -12.71 -5.92 -9.07
C ALA A 280 -13.66 -7.13 -9.03
N LEU A 281 -13.95 -7.72 -10.19
CA LEU A 281 -14.93 -8.79 -10.34
C LEU A 281 -14.34 -10.18 -10.53
N ARG A 282 -13.07 -10.26 -10.93
CA ARG A 282 -12.52 -11.47 -11.56
C ARG A 282 -11.16 -11.89 -11.06
N ALA A 283 -10.43 -11.04 -10.35
CA ALA A 283 -9.18 -11.45 -9.73
C ALA A 283 -9.45 -12.08 -8.37
N PRO A 284 -9.14 -13.36 -8.14
CA PRO A 284 -8.98 -13.84 -6.76
C PRO A 284 -7.90 -12.98 -6.08
N PRO A 285 -8.06 -12.62 -4.79
CA PRO A 285 -7.02 -11.90 -4.08
C PRO A 285 -5.76 -12.78 -4.01
N LEU A 286 -4.80 -12.54 -4.91
CA LEU A 286 -3.51 -13.23 -4.94
C LEU A 286 -2.73 -13.03 -3.64
N GLU A 287 -3.04 -11.97 -2.89
CA GLU A 287 -2.53 -11.68 -1.55
C GLU A 287 -2.78 -12.84 -0.56
N ALA A 288 -3.86 -13.62 -0.75
CA ALA A 288 -4.14 -14.79 0.08
C ALA A 288 -3.12 -15.93 -0.09
N ARG A 289 -2.27 -15.89 -1.11
CA ARG A 289 -1.35 -16.99 -1.48
C ARG A 289 0.11 -16.73 -1.10
N GLY A 290 0.39 -15.76 -0.25
CA GLY A 290 1.74 -15.54 0.31
C GLY A 290 2.79 -15.03 -0.69
N MET A 291 2.40 -14.78 -1.94
CA MET A 291 3.19 -13.96 -2.88
C MET A 291 3.00 -12.49 -2.48
N SER A 292 3.64 -12.09 -1.38
CA SER A 292 3.80 -10.69 -1.04
C SER A 292 4.62 -10.05 -2.16
N VAL A 293 3.91 -9.47 -3.11
CA VAL A 293 4.43 -8.44 -3.97
C VAL A 293 5.05 -7.38 -3.07
N GLY A 294 6.26 -6.93 -3.39
CA GLY A 294 6.96 -5.94 -2.57
C GLY A 294 6.10 -4.69 -2.31
N PRO A 295 6.52 -3.84 -1.36
CA PRO A 295 5.75 -2.69 -0.85
C PRO A 295 5.24 -1.65 -1.90
N GLY A 296 5.54 -1.83 -3.20
CA GLY A 296 5.04 -1.01 -4.31
C GLY A 296 3.96 -1.65 -5.21
N ALA A 297 3.53 -2.90 -4.94
CA ALA A 297 2.64 -3.64 -5.84
C ALA A 297 1.30 -4.08 -5.21
N GLY A 298 0.89 -3.38 -4.15
CA GLY A 298 -0.52 -3.33 -3.75
C GLY A 298 -1.41 -2.81 -4.90
N PRO A 299 -2.73 -3.01 -4.82
CA PRO A 299 -3.65 -2.36 -5.74
C PRO A 299 -3.32 -0.85 -5.78
N PRO A 300 -3.35 -0.19 -6.96
CA PRO A 300 -3.01 1.22 -7.05
C PRO A 300 -3.77 1.99 -5.96
N SER A 301 -3.03 2.54 -5.00
CA SER A 301 -3.53 3.23 -3.81
C SER A 301 -4.06 4.63 -4.15
N LEU A 302 -4.73 4.76 -5.31
CA LEU A 302 -5.07 6.04 -5.91
C LEU A 302 -6.58 6.16 -6.11
N GLY A 303 -7.19 6.97 -5.24
CA GLY A 303 -8.28 7.88 -5.56
C GLY A 303 -9.69 7.40 -5.30
N LEU A 304 -10.08 6.24 -5.83
CA LEU A 304 -11.47 5.80 -5.82
C LEU A 304 -11.50 4.27 -5.86
N GLN A 305 -11.29 3.61 -4.73
CA GLN A 305 -11.77 2.24 -4.65
C GLN A 305 -13.29 2.33 -4.80
N LEU A 306 -13.81 1.89 -5.95
CA LEU A 306 -15.24 1.62 -6.06
C LEU A 306 -15.60 0.74 -4.87
N PRO A 307 -16.58 1.17 -4.05
CA PRO A 307 -17.14 0.34 -2.99
C PRO A 307 -17.36 -1.07 -3.53
N HIS A 308 -16.98 -2.08 -2.72
CA HIS A 308 -16.92 -3.47 -3.18
C HIS A 308 -18.27 -3.97 -3.76
N ASP A 309 -19.36 -3.40 -3.26
CA ASP A 309 -20.75 -3.61 -3.63
C ASP A 309 -21.15 -2.98 -4.99
N LEU A 310 -20.50 -1.92 -5.44
CA LEU A 310 -20.83 -1.29 -6.74
C LEU A 310 -20.19 -1.97 -7.94
N ARG A 311 -19.17 -2.80 -7.70
CA ARG A 311 -18.34 -3.41 -8.75
C ARG A 311 -19.15 -4.29 -9.72
N PRO A 312 -20.11 -5.13 -9.30
CA PRO A 312 -20.86 -6.00 -10.22
C PRO A 312 -21.68 -5.27 -11.28
N HIS A 313 -22.02 -4.00 -11.04
CA HIS A 313 -22.83 -3.21 -11.97
C HIS A 313 -22.00 -2.56 -13.08
N ALA A 314 -20.69 -2.41 -12.86
CA ALA A 314 -19.79 -1.70 -13.78
C ALA A 314 -19.31 -2.56 -14.96
N TRP A 315 -19.66 -3.85 -15.04
CA TRP A 315 -19.09 -4.75 -16.03
C TRP A 315 -20.10 -5.78 -16.54
N SER A 316 -19.97 -6.12 -17.83
CA SER A 316 -20.63 -7.25 -18.47
C SER A 316 -19.62 -8.09 -19.24
N ASP A 317 -19.84 -9.39 -19.32
CA ASP A 317 -18.99 -10.36 -20.03
C ASP A 317 -18.88 -10.05 -21.53
N GLU A 318 -19.89 -9.39 -22.09
CA GLU A 318 -19.92 -8.92 -23.47
C GLU A 318 -18.84 -7.87 -23.77
N LEU A 319 -18.32 -7.18 -22.74
CA LEU A 319 -17.24 -6.20 -22.89
C LEU A 319 -15.85 -6.85 -22.95
N ALA A 320 -15.72 -8.10 -22.50
CA ALA A 320 -14.44 -8.78 -22.39
C ALA A 320 -13.67 -8.88 -23.73
N PRO A 321 -14.30 -9.24 -24.88
CA PRO A 321 -13.58 -9.30 -26.16
C PRO A 321 -12.99 -7.94 -26.58
N ARG A 322 -13.72 -6.84 -26.40
CA ARG A 322 -13.23 -5.47 -26.73
C ARG A 322 -12.07 -5.06 -25.84
N ALA A 323 -12.19 -5.32 -24.53
CA ALA A 323 -11.13 -5.08 -23.56
C ALA A 323 -9.85 -5.88 -23.87
N ARG A 324 -9.99 -7.17 -24.22
CA ARG A 324 -8.86 -8.02 -24.65
C ARG A 324 -8.21 -7.50 -25.92
N ALA A 325 -9.01 -7.16 -26.94
CA ALA A 325 -8.50 -6.66 -28.22
C ALA A 325 -7.64 -5.41 -28.01
N TRP A 326 -8.14 -4.44 -27.24
CA TRP A 326 -7.37 -3.25 -26.88
C TRP A 326 -6.08 -3.60 -26.11
N ALA A 327 -6.16 -4.48 -25.10
CA ALA A 327 -4.99 -4.86 -24.32
C ALA A 327 -3.90 -5.53 -25.18
N ARG A 328 -4.30 -6.44 -26.09
CA ARG A 328 -3.36 -7.07 -27.05
C ARG A 328 -2.70 -6.03 -27.92
N GLU A 329 -3.48 -5.13 -28.52
CA GLU A 329 -2.96 -4.05 -29.34
C GLU A 329 -1.93 -3.22 -28.58
N GLN A 330 -2.27 -2.76 -27.37
CA GLN A 330 -1.34 -1.98 -26.54
C GLN A 330 -0.04 -2.72 -26.25
N LEU A 331 -0.10 -4.03 -25.97
CA LEU A 331 1.12 -4.82 -25.70
C LEU A 331 1.97 -5.09 -26.95
N THR A 332 1.42 -4.89 -28.15
CA THR A 332 2.23 -4.90 -29.38
C THR A 332 2.97 -3.59 -29.61
N LEU A 333 2.51 -2.48 -29.01
CA LEU A 333 3.21 -1.21 -29.03
C LEU A 333 4.41 -1.29 -28.08
N ARG A 334 5.64 -1.18 -28.61
CA ARG A 334 6.85 -1.41 -27.81
C ARG A 334 7.03 -0.34 -26.70
N GLY A 335 7.10 -0.80 -25.45
CA GLY A 335 7.65 -0.03 -24.32
C GLY A 335 6.77 1.13 -23.83
N GLY A 336 5.44 0.99 -23.92
CA GLY A 336 4.52 2.02 -23.47
C GLY A 336 4.33 2.03 -21.95
N SER A 337 4.07 3.22 -21.38
CA SER A 337 3.55 3.36 -20.00
C SER A 337 2.20 2.63 -19.76
N MET A 338 1.63 2.10 -20.85
CA MET A 338 0.35 1.42 -20.97
C MET A 338 0.40 -0.08 -20.69
N ASP A 339 1.59 -0.69 -20.82
CA ASP A 339 1.76 -2.14 -20.68
C ASP A 339 1.17 -2.63 -19.36
N ARG A 340 1.40 -1.90 -18.28
CA ARG A 340 0.90 -2.26 -16.94
C ARG A 340 -0.63 -2.35 -16.89
N TYR A 341 -1.33 -1.44 -17.56
CA TYR A 341 -2.79 -1.45 -17.60
C TYR A 341 -3.30 -2.54 -18.54
N ALA A 342 -2.66 -2.73 -19.70
CA ALA A 342 -3.02 -3.81 -20.62
C ALA A 342 -2.84 -5.20 -19.97
N LEU A 343 -1.74 -5.41 -19.25
CA LEU A 343 -1.50 -6.64 -18.49
C LEU A 343 -2.54 -6.84 -17.39
N ARG A 344 -2.87 -5.80 -16.61
CA ARG A 344 -3.92 -5.88 -15.58
C ARG A 344 -5.30 -6.21 -16.18
N LEU A 345 -5.61 -5.65 -17.34
CA LEU A 345 -6.86 -5.95 -18.03
C LEU A 345 -6.88 -7.41 -18.50
N LEU A 346 -5.79 -7.92 -19.09
CA LEU A 346 -5.68 -9.35 -19.42
C LEU A 346 -5.71 -10.25 -18.18
N ALA A 347 -5.15 -9.84 -17.04
CA ALA A 347 -5.26 -10.58 -15.78
C ALA A 347 -6.72 -10.68 -15.29
N ALA A 348 -7.61 -9.78 -15.71
CA ALA A 348 -9.03 -9.83 -15.39
C ALA A 348 -9.84 -10.61 -16.44
N VAL A 349 -9.63 -10.34 -17.73
CA VAL A 349 -10.51 -10.79 -18.82
C VAL A 349 -9.87 -11.74 -19.83
N GLY A 350 -8.59 -12.07 -19.65
CA GLY A 350 -7.82 -12.96 -20.52
C GLY A 350 -8.40 -14.37 -20.60
N GLN A 351 -8.15 -15.00 -21.73
CA GLN A 351 -8.58 -16.34 -22.13
C GLN A 351 -7.37 -17.15 -22.62
N SER A 352 -7.57 -18.44 -22.89
CA SER A 352 -6.51 -19.33 -23.38
C SER A 352 -5.89 -18.89 -24.71
N GLU A 353 -6.67 -18.23 -25.58
CA GLU A 353 -6.19 -17.62 -26.83
C GLU A 353 -5.17 -16.48 -26.64
N ASP A 354 -5.06 -15.90 -25.44
CA ASP A 354 -4.09 -14.83 -25.14
C ASP A 354 -2.67 -15.35 -24.89
N VAL A 355 -2.50 -16.66 -24.67
CA VAL A 355 -1.24 -17.26 -24.19
C VAL A 355 -0.06 -16.89 -25.08
N ALA A 356 -0.19 -16.98 -26.40
CA ALA A 356 0.92 -16.70 -27.32
C ALA A 356 1.44 -15.27 -27.22
N VAL A 357 0.55 -14.27 -27.03
CA VAL A 357 0.93 -12.87 -26.86
C VAL A 357 1.67 -12.69 -25.53
N ILE A 358 1.18 -13.31 -24.47
CA ILE A 358 1.76 -13.25 -23.12
C ILE A 358 3.12 -13.95 -23.09
N GLU A 359 3.26 -15.12 -23.72
CA GLU A 359 4.52 -15.86 -23.87
C GLU A 359 5.57 -15.02 -24.59
N ALA A 360 5.21 -14.39 -25.70
CA ALA A 360 6.13 -13.53 -26.45
C ALA A 360 6.60 -12.32 -25.63
N LEU A 361 5.71 -11.71 -24.84
CA LEU A 361 6.05 -10.60 -23.93
C LEU A 361 6.93 -11.05 -22.78
N LEU A 362 6.61 -12.20 -22.18
CA LEU A 362 7.38 -12.77 -21.09
C LEU A 362 8.78 -13.14 -21.55
N GLY A 363 8.95 -13.72 -22.74
CA GLY A 363 10.27 -14.01 -23.30
C GLY A 363 11.14 -12.77 -23.39
N ARG A 364 10.61 -11.69 -23.98
CA ARG A 364 11.32 -10.40 -24.05
C ARG A 364 11.66 -9.85 -22.66
N SER A 365 10.70 -9.87 -21.73
CA SER A 365 10.89 -9.33 -20.38
C SER A 365 11.91 -10.14 -19.58
N LEU A 366 11.93 -11.46 -19.76
CA LEU A 366 12.92 -12.35 -19.14
C LEU A 366 14.31 -12.11 -19.73
N ASP A 367 14.43 -11.90 -21.04
CA ASP A 367 15.70 -11.58 -21.70
C ASP A 367 16.24 -10.19 -21.33
N GLU A 368 15.36 -9.21 -21.14
CA GLU A 368 15.69 -7.89 -20.60
C GLU A 368 16.19 -8.02 -19.16
N ALA A 369 15.43 -8.69 -18.29
CA ALA A 369 15.80 -8.88 -16.89
C ALA A 369 17.08 -9.71 -16.71
N ARG A 370 17.38 -10.65 -17.63
CA ARG A 370 18.64 -11.41 -17.61
C ARG A 370 19.85 -10.54 -17.94
N ARG A 371 19.70 -9.61 -18.90
CA ARG A 371 20.78 -8.72 -19.33
C ARG A 371 21.08 -7.63 -18.31
N ASP A 372 20.07 -7.21 -17.56
CA ASP A 372 20.20 -6.24 -16.49
C ASP A 372 20.71 -6.92 -15.20
N ALA A 373 21.97 -7.36 -15.24
CA ALA A 373 22.63 -8.08 -14.15
C ALA A 373 22.89 -7.21 -12.91
N ALA A 374 22.80 -5.87 -13.05
CA ALA A 374 22.97 -4.95 -11.94
C ALA A 374 21.69 -4.92 -11.13
N TRP A 375 21.71 -5.51 -9.93
CA TRP A 375 20.63 -5.29 -8.98
C TRP A 375 20.77 -3.89 -8.34
N PRO A 376 19.67 -3.12 -8.24
CA PRO A 376 18.33 -3.45 -8.75
C PRO A 376 18.24 -3.22 -10.27
N ALA A 377 17.76 -4.24 -11.02
CA ALA A 377 17.41 -4.08 -12.42
C ALA A 377 16.43 -2.90 -12.57
N ALA A 378 16.35 -2.28 -13.75
CA ALA A 378 15.35 -1.27 -14.06
C ALA A 378 13.98 -1.74 -13.53
N PRO A 379 13.39 -1.07 -12.52
CA PRO A 379 12.20 -1.55 -11.80
C PRO A 379 11.09 -2.05 -12.73
N ASP A 380 10.97 -1.41 -13.89
CA ASP A 380 9.99 -1.70 -14.94
C ASP A 380 10.06 -3.13 -15.49
N ALA A 381 11.24 -3.71 -15.72
CA ALA A 381 11.35 -5.04 -16.32
C ALA A 381 10.89 -6.14 -15.36
N ARG A 382 11.28 -6.02 -14.08
CA ARG A 382 10.89 -6.97 -13.04
C ARG A 382 9.41 -6.87 -12.72
N ASP A 383 8.89 -5.65 -12.55
CA ASP A 383 7.48 -5.42 -12.29
C ASP A 383 6.62 -5.94 -13.45
N ARG A 384 7.08 -5.76 -14.70
CA ARG A 384 6.44 -6.34 -15.88
C ARG A 384 6.42 -7.87 -15.85
N VAL A 385 7.52 -8.54 -15.48
CA VAL A 385 7.53 -10.00 -15.34
C VAL A 385 6.54 -10.46 -14.26
N HIS A 386 6.48 -9.77 -13.13
CA HIS A 386 5.49 -10.08 -12.08
C HIS A 386 4.05 -9.89 -12.57
N ASP A 387 3.75 -8.80 -13.27
CA ASP A 387 2.42 -8.59 -13.85
C ASP A 387 2.10 -9.66 -14.89
N LEU A 388 3.05 -10.05 -15.76
CA LEU A 388 2.88 -11.15 -16.74
C LEU A 388 2.62 -12.51 -16.07
N ILE A 389 3.30 -12.82 -14.97
CA ILE A 389 3.05 -14.04 -14.18
C ILE A 389 1.61 -14.08 -13.67
N ARG A 390 1.06 -12.93 -13.24
CA ARG A 390 -0.35 -12.83 -12.83
C ARG A 390 -1.30 -13.10 -13.99
N VAL A 391 -1.01 -12.54 -15.18
CA VAL A 391 -1.78 -12.83 -16.38
C VAL A 391 -1.72 -14.32 -16.73
N PHE A 392 -0.55 -14.95 -16.61
CA PHE A 392 -0.38 -16.38 -16.85
C PHE A 392 -1.26 -17.24 -15.95
N SER A 393 -1.25 -17.00 -14.64
CA SER A 393 -2.11 -17.74 -13.71
C SER A 393 -3.60 -17.59 -14.10
N ARG A 394 -4.02 -16.39 -14.53
CA ARG A 394 -5.39 -16.18 -15.02
C ARG A 394 -5.70 -17.01 -16.26
N VAL A 395 -4.89 -16.92 -17.32
CA VAL A 395 -5.21 -17.65 -18.57
C VAL A 395 -5.16 -19.16 -18.38
N GLN A 396 -4.35 -19.65 -17.43
CA GLN A 396 -4.33 -21.05 -17.02
C GLN A 396 -5.59 -21.50 -16.28
N GLN A 397 -6.16 -20.62 -15.44
CA GLN A 397 -7.48 -20.84 -14.85
C GLN A 397 -8.58 -20.90 -15.92
N CYS A 398 -8.40 -20.20 -17.05
CA CYS A 398 -9.28 -20.28 -18.22
C CYS A 398 -8.98 -21.47 -19.14
N GLY A 399 -8.22 -22.47 -18.68
CA GLY A 399 -7.99 -23.72 -19.41
C GLY A 399 -6.71 -23.78 -20.26
N ALA A 400 -5.87 -22.74 -20.26
CA ALA A 400 -4.54 -22.86 -20.83
C ALA A 400 -3.69 -23.85 -20.02
N ALA A 401 -3.11 -24.85 -20.68
CA ALA A 401 -2.16 -25.76 -20.06
C ALA A 401 -0.74 -25.40 -20.47
N PRO A 402 0.24 -25.41 -19.55
CA PRO A 402 1.64 -25.29 -19.93
C PRO A 402 2.07 -26.51 -20.78
N SER A 403 3.16 -26.32 -21.52
CA SER A 403 3.82 -27.41 -22.26
C SER A 403 4.07 -28.63 -21.35
N PRO A 404 3.84 -29.87 -21.81
CA PRO A 404 4.24 -31.08 -21.07
C PRO A 404 5.76 -31.23 -20.98
N ASP A 405 6.50 -30.59 -21.88
CA ASP A 405 7.95 -30.64 -21.93
C ASP A 405 8.53 -29.21 -22.05
N PRO A 406 8.44 -28.38 -21.00
CA PRO A 406 8.90 -27.00 -21.05
C PRO A 406 10.43 -26.95 -21.16
N ARG A 407 10.94 -26.25 -22.18
CA ARG A 407 12.38 -26.17 -22.50
C ARG A 407 12.92 -24.75 -22.48
N SER A 408 12.11 -23.80 -22.93
CA SER A 408 12.46 -22.37 -22.89
C SER A 408 12.15 -21.75 -21.53
N ALA A 409 12.80 -20.63 -21.21
CA ALA A 409 12.54 -19.89 -19.97
C ALA A 409 11.06 -19.53 -19.80
N VAL A 410 10.37 -19.18 -20.90
CA VAL A 410 8.94 -18.85 -20.91
C VAL A 410 8.08 -20.06 -20.57
N GLU A 411 8.30 -21.20 -21.23
CA GLU A 411 7.56 -22.43 -20.95
C GLU A 411 7.80 -22.92 -19.52
N ILE A 412 9.03 -22.78 -19.01
CA ILE A 412 9.38 -23.13 -17.63
C ILE A 412 8.64 -22.22 -16.66
N VAL A 413 8.61 -20.90 -16.87
CA VAL A 413 7.83 -19.98 -16.03
C VAL A 413 6.34 -20.34 -16.08
N ALA A 414 5.78 -20.62 -17.26
CA ALA A 414 4.39 -21.03 -17.38
C ALA A 414 4.11 -22.32 -16.59
N ALA A 415 5.00 -23.31 -16.68
CA ALA A 415 4.90 -24.54 -15.88
C ALA A 415 4.96 -24.25 -14.38
N LEU A 416 5.92 -23.44 -13.92
CA LEU A 416 6.09 -23.04 -12.52
C LEU A 416 4.87 -22.32 -11.95
N VAL A 417 4.29 -21.39 -12.72
CA VAL A 417 3.07 -20.67 -12.33
C VAL A 417 1.89 -21.63 -12.18
N TRP A 418 1.78 -22.60 -13.08
CA TRP A 418 0.76 -23.64 -13.00
C TRP A 418 0.93 -24.51 -11.74
N MET A 419 2.17 -24.77 -11.30
CA MET A 419 2.44 -25.52 -10.07
C MET A 419 1.90 -24.82 -8.83
N PHE A 420 1.86 -23.48 -8.79
CA PHE A 420 1.30 -22.75 -7.66
C PHE A 420 -0.21 -22.99 -7.49
N ASP A 421 -0.93 -23.21 -8.59
CA ASP A 421 -2.36 -23.46 -8.59
C ASP A 421 -2.69 -24.95 -8.39
N ARG A 422 -1.78 -25.86 -8.79
CA ARG A 422 -2.00 -27.32 -8.79
C ARG A 422 -0.76 -28.08 -8.28
N PRO A 423 -0.37 -27.91 -7.00
CA PRO A 423 0.91 -28.42 -6.49
C PRO A 423 1.04 -29.94 -6.61
N GLU A 424 -0.02 -30.71 -6.32
CA GLU A 424 0.01 -32.17 -6.36
C GLU A 424 0.21 -32.71 -7.79
N GLU A 425 -0.58 -32.24 -8.75
CA GLU A 425 -0.46 -32.61 -10.17
C GLU A 425 0.90 -32.18 -10.75
N ALA A 426 1.38 -31.00 -10.33
CA ALA A 426 2.64 -30.45 -10.77
C ALA A 426 3.84 -31.24 -10.27
N VAL A 427 3.82 -31.73 -9.04
CA VAL A 427 4.89 -32.61 -8.55
C VAL A 427 4.97 -33.88 -9.39
N ALA A 428 3.82 -34.50 -9.69
CA ALA A 428 3.78 -35.70 -10.54
C ALA A 428 4.31 -35.44 -11.97
N ARG A 429 4.04 -34.24 -12.51
CA ARG A 429 4.38 -33.90 -13.90
C ARG A 429 5.79 -33.32 -14.08
N TYR A 430 6.25 -32.53 -13.11
CA TYR A 430 7.45 -31.68 -13.23
C TYR A 430 8.45 -31.87 -12.08
N GLY A 431 8.17 -32.71 -11.09
CA GLY A 431 9.00 -32.89 -9.89
C GLY A 431 10.48 -33.10 -10.20
N ASP A 432 10.82 -34.02 -11.12
CA ASP A 432 12.21 -34.31 -11.47
C ASP A 432 12.91 -33.15 -12.22
N ARG A 433 12.13 -32.26 -12.84
CA ARG A 433 12.64 -31.14 -13.64
C ARG A 433 12.96 -29.91 -12.81
N ILE A 434 12.31 -29.77 -11.64
CA ILE A 434 12.50 -28.59 -10.79
C ILE A 434 13.98 -28.42 -10.41
N VAL A 435 14.70 -29.53 -10.19
CA VAL A 435 16.14 -29.54 -9.88
C VAL A 435 16.95 -28.93 -11.02
N ALA A 436 16.63 -29.24 -12.28
CA ALA A 436 17.28 -28.62 -13.43
C ALA A 436 16.97 -27.12 -13.52
N TRP A 437 15.74 -26.72 -13.20
CA TRP A 437 15.31 -25.31 -13.24
C TRP A 437 15.94 -24.45 -12.14
N LEU A 438 16.31 -25.04 -10.99
CA LEU A 438 17.11 -24.37 -9.96
C LEU A 438 18.49 -23.95 -10.47
N GLY A 439 19.02 -24.60 -11.51
CA GLY A 439 20.28 -24.25 -12.17
C GLY A 439 20.13 -23.39 -13.44
N HIS A 440 18.92 -22.92 -13.75
CA HIS A 440 18.67 -22.19 -15.00
C HIS A 440 19.43 -20.86 -15.06
N GLU A 441 19.90 -20.42 -16.23
CA GLU A 441 20.71 -19.20 -16.37
C GLU A 441 19.97 -17.92 -15.95
N ASN A 442 18.64 -17.87 -16.18
CA ASN A 442 17.80 -16.74 -15.82
C ASN A 442 17.44 -16.76 -14.32
N PRO A 443 17.79 -15.72 -13.54
CA PRO A 443 17.53 -15.68 -12.10
C PRO A 443 16.04 -15.69 -11.75
N ILE A 444 15.17 -15.17 -12.61
CA ILE A 444 13.72 -15.20 -12.34
C ILE A 444 13.19 -16.63 -12.40
N VAL A 445 13.66 -17.43 -13.36
CA VAL A 445 13.32 -18.87 -13.44
C VAL A 445 13.77 -19.59 -12.18
N ARG A 446 15.00 -19.36 -11.71
CA ARG A 446 15.51 -19.97 -10.46
C ARG A 446 14.67 -19.55 -9.24
N ALA A 447 14.35 -18.27 -9.11
CA ALA A 447 13.55 -17.76 -8.00
C ALA A 447 12.14 -18.36 -7.99
N LEU A 448 11.50 -18.51 -9.15
CA LEU A 448 10.19 -19.14 -9.26
C LEU A 448 10.27 -20.66 -9.00
N ALA A 449 11.33 -21.33 -9.45
CA ALA A 449 11.55 -22.75 -9.14
C ALA A 449 11.67 -22.98 -7.64
N LEU A 450 12.40 -22.12 -6.92
CA LEU A 450 12.47 -22.15 -5.45
C LEU A 450 11.11 -21.94 -4.79
N ALA A 451 10.33 -20.97 -5.28
CA ALA A 451 8.99 -20.70 -4.75
C ALA A 451 8.02 -21.86 -5.00
N ALA A 452 8.22 -22.63 -6.08
CA ALA A 452 7.37 -23.76 -6.46
C ALA A 452 7.80 -25.09 -5.82
N LEU A 453 8.87 -25.09 -5.02
CA LEU A 453 9.32 -26.31 -4.35
C LEU A 453 8.21 -26.86 -3.44
N PRO A 454 7.97 -28.19 -3.47
CA PRO A 454 7.10 -28.84 -2.52
C PRO A 454 7.56 -28.62 -1.08
N ARG A 455 6.63 -28.71 -0.15
CA ARG A 455 6.89 -28.64 1.29
C ARG A 455 6.48 -29.97 1.93
N PRO A 456 7.39 -30.67 2.64
CA PRO A 456 8.81 -30.35 2.86
C PRO A 456 9.64 -30.40 1.57
N VAL A 457 10.84 -29.79 1.58
CA VAL A 457 11.70 -29.72 0.40
C VAL A 457 12.23 -31.12 0.06
N PRO A 458 11.99 -31.64 -1.16
CA PRO A 458 12.47 -32.97 -1.55
C PRO A 458 14.01 -33.06 -1.50
N GLU A 459 14.55 -34.22 -1.08
CA GLU A 459 16.00 -34.41 -0.93
C GLU A 459 16.79 -34.05 -2.19
N MET A 460 16.27 -34.42 -3.37
CA MET A 460 16.88 -34.11 -4.67
C MET A 460 17.03 -32.60 -4.95
N ALA A 461 16.22 -31.75 -4.33
CA ALA A 461 16.24 -30.30 -4.51
C ALA A 461 17.09 -29.57 -3.47
N LYS A 462 17.50 -30.23 -2.38
CA LYS A 462 18.21 -29.59 -1.27
C LYS A 462 19.56 -28.99 -1.68
N ALA A 463 20.32 -29.67 -2.55
CA ALA A 463 21.58 -29.14 -3.05
C ALA A 463 21.39 -27.86 -3.88
N GLY A 464 20.35 -27.81 -4.72
CA GLY A 464 20.01 -26.61 -5.49
C GLY A 464 19.53 -25.45 -4.60
N LEU A 465 18.75 -25.76 -3.56
CA LEU A 465 18.34 -24.78 -2.54
C LEU A 465 19.52 -24.23 -1.75
N GLU A 466 20.48 -25.08 -1.36
CA GLU A 466 21.70 -24.66 -0.67
C GLU A 466 22.54 -23.72 -1.54
N ALA A 467 22.75 -24.07 -2.82
CA ALA A 467 23.44 -23.20 -3.77
C ALA A 467 22.73 -21.85 -3.96
N ALA A 468 21.38 -21.85 -3.95
CA ALA A 468 20.59 -20.64 -4.13
C ALA A 468 20.71 -19.64 -2.97
N LEU A 469 21.08 -20.06 -1.75
CA LEU A 469 21.38 -19.15 -0.63
C LEU A 469 22.63 -18.30 -0.90
N ASP A 470 23.52 -18.78 -1.76
CA ASP A 470 24.74 -18.11 -2.19
C ASP A 470 24.63 -17.49 -3.60
N ASP A 471 23.44 -17.51 -4.22
CA ASP A 471 23.23 -16.98 -5.58
C ASP A 471 23.58 -15.49 -5.65
N GLY A 472 24.14 -15.04 -6.78
CA GLY A 472 24.45 -13.63 -7.01
C GLY A 472 23.21 -12.73 -7.03
N SER A 473 22.07 -13.26 -7.45
CA SER A 473 20.79 -12.54 -7.51
C SER A 473 20.12 -12.46 -6.13
N PRO A 474 19.84 -11.25 -5.62
CA PRO A 474 19.09 -11.09 -4.36
C PRO A 474 17.70 -11.73 -4.39
N ALA A 475 17.00 -11.68 -5.53
CA ALA A 475 15.69 -12.29 -5.68
C ALA A 475 15.73 -13.83 -5.52
N VAL A 476 16.78 -14.47 -6.01
CA VAL A 476 16.98 -15.92 -5.85
C VAL A 476 17.27 -16.26 -4.40
N ARG A 477 18.15 -15.51 -3.73
CA ARG A 477 18.43 -15.70 -2.31
C ARG A 477 17.18 -15.50 -1.45
N TYR A 478 16.40 -14.45 -1.71
CA TYR A 478 15.13 -14.21 -1.02
C TYR A 478 14.17 -15.39 -1.19
N ALA A 479 14.01 -15.89 -2.42
CA ALA A 479 13.16 -17.06 -2.69
C ALA A 479 13.67 -18.32 -1.98
N ALA A 480 14.99 -18.53 -1.91
CA ALA A 480 15.59 -19.64 -1.18
C ALA A 480 15.30 -19.55 0.33
N LEU A 481 15.46 -18.36 0.93
CA LEU A 481 15.11 -18.13 2.34
C LEU A 481 13.62 -18.40 2.60
N ARG A 482 12.74 -17.96 1.70
CA ARG A 482 11.29 -18.21 1.79
C ARG A 482 10.92 -19.69 1.63
N ALA A 483 11.69 -20.46 0.86
CA ALA A 483 11.50 -21.91 0.75
C ALA A 483 11.83 -22.64 2.06
N LEU A 484 12.70 -22.08 2.90
CA LEU A 484 13.12 -22.66 4.18
C LEU A 484 12.21 -22.36 5.37
N GLU A 485 11.15 -21.55 5.22
CA GLU A 485 10.31 -21.12 6.37
C GLU A 485 9.63 -22.26 7.13
N HIS A 486 9.48 -23.42 6.50
CA HIS A 486 8.89 -24.62 7.08
C HIS A 486 9.85 -25.81 7.06
N GLU A 487 11.14 -25.57 6.86
CA GLU A 487 12.17 -26.60 6.79
C GLU A 487 12.95 -26.65 8.11
N SER A 488 13.18 -27.85 8.64
CA SER A 488 13.91 -28.08 9.90
C SER A 488 15.30 -28.68 9.69
N ASP A 489 15.71 -28.88 8.44
CA ASP A 489 17.03 -29.44 8.11
C ASP A 489 18.17 -28.47 8.47
N GLU A 490 18.94 -28.84 9.49
CA GLU A 490 20.04 -28.03 10.02
C GLU A 490 21.18 -27.82 9.02
N ARG A 491 21.25 -28.60 7.93
CA ARG A 491 22.26 -28.42 6.89
C ARG A 491 22.25 -27.01 6.28
N PHE A 492 21.10 -26.33 6.30
CA PHE A 492 20.95 -25.00 5.72
C PHE A 492 21.45 -23.87 6.64
N ARG A 493 21.74 -24.14 7.93
CA ARG A 493 22.17 -23.12 8.89
C ARG A 493 23.32 -22.25 8.38
N PRO A 494 24.43 -22.81 7.83
CA PRO A 494 25.54 -21.99 7.36
C PRO A 494 25.14 -21.08 6.19
N GLY A 495 24.36 -21.59 5.24
CA GLY A 495 23.87 -20.82 4.10
C GLY A 495 22.94 -19.67 4.51
N VAL A 496 22.02 -19.92 5.45
CA VAL A 496 21.11 -18.89 5.97
C VAL A 496 21.89 -17.78 6.70
N LEU A 497 22.88 -18.12 7.53
CA LEU A 497 23.73 -17.12 8.20
C LEU A 497 24.53 -16.27 7.20
N ARG A 498 25.07 -16.89 6.13
CA ARG A 498 25.76 -16.15 5.06
C ARG A 498 24.80 -15.21 4.31
N ALA A 499 23.61 -15.69 3.93
CA ALA A 499 22.62 -14.88 3.23
C ALA A 499 22.16 -13.69 4.09
N PHE A 500 21.89 -13.93 5.38
CA PHE A 500 21.57 -12.89 6.36
C PHE A 500 22.69 -11.85 6.51
N GLY A 501 23.94 -12.30 6.50
CA GLY A 501 25.12 -11.43 6.55
C GLY A 501 25.23 -10.55 5.32
N ARG A 502 24.91 -11.03 4.12
CA ARG A 502 25.12 -10.25 2.89
C ARG A 502 24.10 -9.14 2.62
N SER A 503 22.88 -9.21 3.16
CA SER A 503 21.81 -8.28 2.77
C SER A 503 21.68 -7.09 3.72
N ASP A 504 21.46 -5.89 3.18
CA ASP A 504 21.06 -4.72 3.95
C ASP A 504 19.57 -4.37 3.72
N ASP A 505 18.89 -5.13 2.86
CA ASP A 505 17.46 -4.98 2.61
C ASP A 505 16.65 -5.54 3.79
N HIS A 506 15.64 -4.78 4.21
CA HIS A 506 14.80 -5.14 5.35
C HIS A 506 14.02 -6.44 5.10
N GLY A 507 13.54 -6.65 3.87
CA GLY A 507 12.77 -7.83 3.47
C GLY A 507 13.63 -9.10 3.50
N ASP A 508 14.83 -9.04 2.94
CA ASP A 508 15.80 -10.14 2.99
C ASP A 508 16.20 -10.49 4.43
N ILE A 509 16.48 -9.48 5.25
CA ILE A 509 16.80 -9.67 6.67
C ILE A 509 15.65 -10.37 7.40
N TRP A 510 14.41 -9.97 7.13
CA TRP A 510 13.24 -10.58 7.73
C TRP A 510 13.07 -12.04 7.27
N ALA A 511 13.11 -12.30 5.96
CA ALA A 511 13.04 -13.65 5.42
C ALA A 511 14.14 -14.56 5.99
N ALA A 512 15.37 -14.04 6.12
CA ALA A 512 16.48 -14.77 6.68
C ALA A 512 16.29 -15.09 8.17
N LYS A 513 15.69 -14.19 8.96
CA LYS A 513 15.34 -14.47 10.37
C LYS A 513 14.30 -15.58 10.48
N VAL A 514 13.29 -15.59 9.61
CA VAL A 514 12.26 -16.64 9.59
C VAL A 514 12.89 -17.98 9.21
N ALA A 515 13.68 -18.03 8.15
CA ALA A 515 14.43 -19.21 7.72
C ALA A 515 15.39 -19.71 8.81
N ALA A 516 16.14 -18.81 9.44
CA ALA A 516 17.08 -19.10 10.52
C ALA A 516 16.37 -19.80 11.68
N LYS A 517 15.21 -19.29 12.11
CA LYS A 517 14.40 -19.93 13.14
C LYS A 517 13.94 -21.33 12.72
N ALA A 518 13.50 -21.50 11.48
CA ALA A 518 12.99 -22.78 10.98
C ALA A 518 14.09 -23.87 10.99
N VAL A 519 15.28 -23.54 10.49
CA VAL A 519 16.43 -24.46 10.42
C VAL A 519 17.25 -24.52 11.73
N GLY A 520 16.73 -23.92 12.80
CA GLY A 520 17.29 -24.00 14.16
C GLY A 520 18.55 -23.16 14.41
N VAL A 521 18.80 -22.10 13.64
CA VAL A 521 19.84 -21.11 13.95
C VAL A 521 19.49 -20.37 15.24
N ASP A 522 20.48 -20.23 16.11
CA ASP A 522 20.34 -19.47 17.36
C ASP A 522 20.15 -17.96 17.07
N ARG A 523 19.29 -17.30 17.85
CA ARG A 523 19.17 -15.84 17.81
C ARG A 523 20.52 -15.16 18.03
N VAL A 524 21.37 -15.71 18.90
CA VAL A 524 22.69 -15.15 19.19
C VAL A 524 23.59 -15.20 17.96
N ASP A 525 23.54 -16.27 17.16
CA ASP A 525 24.35 -16.39 15.95
C ASP A 525 23.97 -15.31 14.90
N LEU A 526 22.69 -14.97 14.78
CA LEU A 526 22.25 -13.83 13.95
C LEU A 526 22.76 -12.49 14.47
N LEU A 527 22.76 -12.28 15.79
CA LEU A 527 23.28 -11.06 16.40
C LEU A 527 24.80 -10.96 16.25
N LEU A 528 25.52 -12.09 16.29
CA LEU A 528 26.96 -12.12 16.02
C LEU A 528 27.28 -11.71 14.59
N VAL A 529 26.44 -12.13 13.62
CA VAL A 529 26.56 -11.62 12.25
C VAL A 529 26.25 -10.12 12.17
N ASP A 530 25.25 -9.62 12.91
CA ASP A 530 25.00 -8.17 12.99
C ASP A 530 26.21 -7.40 13.57
N ALA A 531 26.81 -7.93 14.64
CA ALA A 531 27.96 -7.33 15.31
C ALA A 531 29.19 -7.28 14.41
N ALA A 532 29.49 -8.37 13.69
CA ALA A 532 30.61 -8.42 12.74
C ALA A 532 30.50 -7.34 11.64
N ARG A 533 29.27 -7.05 11.20
CA ARG A 533 29.01 -6.04 10.16
C ARG A 533 28.95 -4.59 10.66
N LEU A 534 29.07 -4.35 11.96
CA LEU A 534 29.18 -2.97 12.47
C LEU A 534 30.41 -2.24 11.92
N ALA A 535 31.48 -2.97 11.57
CA ALA A 535 32.68 -2.41 10.95
C ALA A 535 32.38 -1.76 9.58
N GLU A 536 31.34 -2.23 8.89
CA GLU A 536 30.96 -1.79 7.54
C GLU A 536 30.19 -0.47 7.58
N PRO A 537 30.67 0.61 6.91
CA PRO A 537 30.03 1.92 6.96
C PRO A 537 28.56 1.90 6.50
N THR A 538 28.26 1.15 5.45
CA THR A 538 26.93 1.10 4.83
C THR A 538 25.92 0.26 5.62
N ALA A 539 26.40 -0.77 6.32
CA ALA A 539 25.55 -1.66 7.11
C ALA A 539 25.28 -1.10 8.53
N TYR A 540 26.19 -0.26 9.04
CA TYR A 540 26.18 0.19 10.43
C TYR A 540 24.81 0.65 10.95
N PRO A 541 24.05 1.56 10.29
CA PRO A 541 22.81 2.09 10.89
C PRO A 541 21.76 1.01 11.17
N VAL A 542 21.56 0.10 10.20
CA VAL A 542 20.57 -0.98 10.30
C VAL A 542 21.02 -2.05 11.29
N ARG A 543 22.31 -2.40 11.31
CA ARG A 543 22.86 -3.42 12.20
C ARG A 543 22.93 -2.94 13.65
N TRP A 544 23.34 -1.69 13.87
CA TRP A 544 23.32 -1.02 15.17
C TRP A 544 21.92 -1.00 15.77
N GLN A 545 20.91 -0.55 15.02
CA GLN A 545 19.53 -0.48 15.50
C GLN A 545 19.06 -1.83 16.06
N ARG A 546 19.37 -2.91 15.35
CA ARG A 546 18.93 -4.25 15.72
C ARG A 546 19.64 -4.78 16.96
N LEU A 547 20.93 -4.50 17.11
CA LEU A 547 21.70 -4.82 18.31
C LEU A 547 21.19 -4.01 19.52
N ALA A 548 20.94 -2.72 19.31
CA ALA A 548 20.36 -1.83 20.32
C ALA A 548 18.97 -2.32 20.77
N GLU A 549 18.08 -2.70 19.84
CA GLU A 549 16.78 -3.30 20.15
C GLU A 549 16.92 -4.61 20.92
N ALA A 550 17.88 -5.47 20.55
CA ALA A 550 18.13 -6.73 21.26
C ALA A 550 18.61 -6.52 22.70
N ALA A 551 19.41 -5.48 22.95
CA ALA A 551 19.87 -5.09 24.29
C ALA A 551 18.92 -4.13 25.03
N LYS A 552 17.81 -3.72 24.40
CA LYS A 552 16.91 -2.64 24.86
C LYS A 552 17.61 -1.31 25.16
N TYR A 553 18.65 -1.00 24.41
CA TYR A 553 19.34 0.27 24.49
C TYR A 553 18.38 1.39 24.04
N ARG A 554 18.09 2.33 24.96
CA ARG A 554 17.23 3.51 24.71
C ARG A 554 18.01 4.82 24.63
N GLY A 555 19.34 4.75 24.53
CA GLY A 555 20.15 5.96 24.38
C GLY A 555 19.83 6.68 23.07
N ALA A 556 20.24 7.95 22.99
CA ALA A 556 20.10 8.73 21.77
C ALA A 556 20.80 8.03 20.60
N TRP A 557 20.21 8.13 19.42
CA TRP A 557 20.90 7.77 18.20
C TRP A 557 22.16 8.64 18.06
N PRO A 558 23.33 8.04 17.78
CA PRO A 558 24.54 8.83 17.55
C PRO A 558 24.28 9.83 16.42
N GLN A 559 24.61 11.10 16.68
CA GLN A 559 24.53 12.15 15.67
C GLN A 559 25.74 12.01 14.75
N GLY A 560 25.55 11.28 13.64
CA GLY A 560 26.60 11.01 12.65
C GLY A 560 27.10 9.56 12.66
N ALA A 561 27.74 9.16 11.56
CA ALA A 561 28.36 7.84 11.45
C ALA A 561 29.66 7.82 12.29
N PRO A 562 29.88 6.80 13.14
CA PRO A 562 31.13 6.67 13.89
C PRO A 562 32.34 6.56 12.96
N SER A 563 33.54 6.82 13.48
CA SER A 563 34.80 6.58 12.73
C SER A 563 34.98 5.09 12.42
N ALA A 564 35.90 4.75 11.50
CA ALA A 564 36.22 3.34 11.20
C ALA A 564 36.73 2.59 12.44
N GLU A 565 37.66 3.18 13.18
CA GLU A 565 38.18 2.62 14.44
C GLU A 565 37.06 2.41 15.47
N GLU A 566 36.12 3.35 15.58
CA GLU A 566 35.01 3.23 16.52
C GLU A 566 34.04 2.13 16.08
N ARG A 567 33.79 1.97 14.78
CA ARG A 567 32.99 0.86 14.25
C ARG A 567 33.64 -0.51 14.51
N GLU A 568 34.95 -0.62 14.33
CA GLU A 568 35.70 -1.84 14.66
C GLU A 568 35.67 -2.13 16.17
N ARG A 569 35.84 -1.10 17.02
CA ARG A 569 35.68 -1.23 18.47
C ARG A 569 34.29 -1.74 18.82
N LEU A 570 33.25 -1.14 18.27
CA LEU A 570 31.86 -1.53 18.52
C LEU A 570 31.61 -2.98 18.07
N ALA A 571 32.08 -3.39 16.89
CA ALA A 571 31.99 -4.77 16.44
C ALA A 571 32.60 -5.77 17.45
N ALA A 572 33.80 -5.47 17.95
CA ALA A 572 34.48 -6.30 18.95
C ALA A 572 33.76 -6.34 20.30
N VAL A 573 33.33 -5.18 20.81
CA VAL A 573 32.61 -5.07 22.10
C VAL A 573 31.27 -5.79 22.05
N TRP A 574 30.50 -5.61 20.97
CA TRP A 574 29.23 -6.32 20.78
C TRP A 574 29.44 -7.83 20.68
N THR A 575 30.46 -8.28 19.95
CA THR A 575 30.78 -9.72 19.85
C THR A 575 31.07 -10.32 21.22
N ALA A 576 31.95 -9.68 22.01
CA ALA A 576 32.29 -10.15 23.34
C ALA A 576 31.09 -10.15 24.31
N PHE A 577 30.23 -9.13 24.20
CA PHE A 577 29.00 -9.03 24.98
C PHE A 577 28.00 -10.13 24.65
N LEU A 578 27.77 -10.40 23.35
CA LEU A 578 26.85 -11.43 22.88
C LEU A 578 27.28 -12.82 23.29
N GLU A 579 28.58 -13.14 23.20
CA GLU A 579 29.11 -14.44 23.64
C GLU A 579 28.98 -14.63 25.15
N ARG A 580 29.30 -13.60 25.95
CA ARG A 580 29.16 -13.65 27.41
C ARG A 580 27.72 -13.87 27.86
N ASN A 581 26.77 -13.29 27.12
CA ASN A 581 25.35 -13.32 27.46
C ASN A 581 24.54 -14.34 26.63
N ARG A 582 25.22 -15.27 25.93
CA ARG A 582 24.59 -16.20 24.96
C ARG A 582 23.40 -16.95 25.56
N ASP A 583 23.55 -17.54 26.74
CA ASP A 583 22.46 -18.31 27.37
C ASP A 583 21.29 -17.45 27.84
N ALA A 584 21.55 -16.24 28.34
CA ALA A 584 20.50 -15.30 28.72
C ALA A 584 19.72 -14.80 27.50
N LEU A 585 20.40 -14.57 26.37
CA LEU A 585 19.82 -14.12 25.11
C LEU A 585 19.01 -15.22 24.38
N ARG A 586 19.34 -16.50 24.61
CA ARG A 586 18.57 -17.66 24.13
C ARG A 586 17.20 -17.78 24.79
N GLN A 587 17.10 -17.42 26.06
CA GLN A 587 15.83 -17.46 26.78
C GLN A 587 14.87 -16.45 26.15
N ARG A 588 13.62 -16.85 25.87
CA ARG A 588 12.59 -15.99 25.26
C ARG A 588 12.11 -14.84 26.17
N GLY A 589 12.85 -14.54 27.22
CA GLY A 589 12.55 -13.50 28.19
C GLY A 589 13.13 -12.14 27.84
N PRO A 590 12.73 -11.10 28.57
CA PRO A 590 13.33 -9.78 28.48
C PRO A 590 14.80 -9.83 28.94
N PHE A 591 15.74 -9.79 28.01
CA PHE A 591 17.13 -9.48 28.32
C PHE A 591 17.27 -7.97 28.60
N THR A 592 18.02 -7.61 29.63
CA THR A 592 18.32 -6.22 30.00
C THR A 592 19.81 -6.14 30.33
N ALA A 593 20.58 -5.44 29.51
CA ALA A 593 21.98 -5.16 29.82
C ALA A 593 22.08 -4.23 31.04
N THR A 594 23.15 -4.38 31.82
CA THR A 594 23.48 -3.46 32.90
C THR A 594 23.82 -2.07 32.36
N ALA A 595 23.74 -1.03 33.19
CA ALA A 595 24.10 0.33 32.78
C ALA A 595 25.56 0.43 32.32
N GLU A 596 26.47 -0.33 32.95
CA GLU A 596 27.89 -0.41 32.55
C GLU A 596 28.06 -1.05 31.18
N GLU A 597 27.35 -2.15 30.91
CA GLU A 597 27.35 -2.79 29.59
C GLU A 597 26.75 -1.86 28.53
N LEU A 598 25.63 -1.18 28.82
CA LEU A 598 25.03 -0.22 27.88
C LEU A 598 25.98 0.94 27.57
N ALA A 599 26.74 1.42 28.56
CA ALA A 599 27.76 2.45 28.36
C ALA A 599 28.94 1.95 27.50
N ALA A 600 29.37 0.71 27.69
CA ALA A 600 30.43 0.10 26.89
C ALA A 600 30.01 -0.15 25.43
N LEU A 601 28.75 -0.50 25.22
CA LEU A 601 28.14 -0.78 23.92
C LEU A 601 27.83 0.49 23.13
N ALA A 602 27.68 1.63 23.78
CA ALA A 602 27.37 2.90 23.13
C ALA A 602 28.52 3.41 22.24
N PRO A 603 28.20 4.09 21.12
CA PRO A 603 29.18 4.88 20.36
C PRO A 603 29.72 6.01 21.24
N ARG A 604 31.02 6.29 21.12
CA ARG A 604 31.71 7.34 21.88
C ARG A 604 31.53 8.73 21.29
#